data_AF-A0A6J4G8F1-F1
#
_entry.id   AF-A0A6J4G8F1-F1
#
_cell.length_a   1.000
_cell.length_b   1.000
_cell.length_c   1.000
_cell.angle_alpha   90.00
_cell.angle_beta   90.00
_cell.angle_gamma   90.00
#
_symmetry.space_group_name_H-M   'P 1'
#
loop_
_entity.id
_entity.type
_entity.pdbx_description
1 polymer ?
#
loop_
_entity_poly.entity_id
_entity_poly.type
_entity_poly.pdbx_seq_one_letter_code
_entity_poly.pdbx_strand_id
1 'polypeptide(L)'
;MTRPIFSYKKIFFALLFLPVLLCAQEKNDEKKEDVSRYFYNDHTVSVEIWYGPDQKPDSTKTFYPNGKLNEIFYYDKGLKNGDSYQYNKQGEKLVTLNYSHGKLVSRTDHKLPFGKDREESVKKALQLLTDINKRTNYNPVKVNDLYNRGVLSISLGNTTLALEDLKKVEYSIDKDPKNKALSDSLAEKKDVFRGKLYDRLASIYASLDMDSFAFNYYFKAIKNAPEDLHILYNFATLLQDRKAYDLASYYLEKIVTQKPEMADARWALAEFYSDTGEYQKAMDNITIAFKNEKAITERNAFYGGRNLKTTRGLLYHKLGESDKGITDLKDALKVDKNNSYAMKNLGIIYLDQHKYKKACELFRSANELKYSLVYDETDLPSLIESACNNTKPQIPDIKKPVISPNPVSTIVSVENFDLNFDYEVFSFESVSVLKGKSTDGKIDVSTLASGFYVLKVVGGNSTEIFRVIKE
;
A
#
# COMPACT_ATOMS: atom_id res chain seq x y z
N MET A 1 22.84 31.87 40.25
CA MET A 1 21.86 30.77 40.33
C MET A 1 20.49 31.30 39.96
N THR A 2 20.06 31.10 38.72
CA THR A 2 18.66 31.27 38.27
C THR A 2 18.53 30.46 36.99
N ARG A 3 17.80 29.34 37.06
CA ARG A 3 17.54 28.46 35.91
C ARG A 3 16.46 29.10 35.02
N PRO A 4 16.58 29.05 33.69
CA PRO A 4 15.48 29.42 32.82
C PRO A 4 14.46 28.27 32.75
N ILE A 5 13.19 28.65 32.87
CA ILE A 5 12.01 27.81 32.72
C ILE A 5 11.87 27.47 31.24
N PHE A 6 12.08 26.20 30.88
CA PHE A 6 11.82 25.71 29.52
C PHE A 6 10.32 25.51 29.33
N SER A 7 9.71 26.42 28.57
CA SER A 7 8.34 26.34 28.08
C SER A 7 8.23 25.21 27.04
N TYR A 8 7.56 24.12 27.41
CA TYR A 8 7.14 23.06 26.49
C TYR A 8 6.07 23.63 25.53
N LYS A 9 6.43 23.87 24.27
CA LYS A 9 5.43 24.09 23.20
C LYS A 9 4.57 22.84 23.06
N LYS A 10 3.28 22.96 23.42
CA LYS A 10 2.24 21.93 23.24
C LYS A 10 2.12 21.57 21.76
N ILE A 11 2.26 20.29 21.46
CA ILE A 11 2.06 19.72 20.12
C ILE A 11 0.56 19.79 19.82
N PHE A 12 0.20 20.45 18.71
CA PHE A 12 -1.16 20.38 18.18
C PHE A 12 -1.35 19.03 17.48
N PHE A 13 -2.35 18.28 17.93
CA PHE A 13 -2.73 16.96 17.42
C PHE A 13 -3.15 16.96 15.94
N ALA A 14 -3.49 18.13 15.39
CA ALA A 14 -3.88 18.32 14.00
C ALA A 14 -2.81 17.84 13.00
N LEU A 15 -1.52 17.88 13.38
CA LEU A 15 -0.39 17.60 12.48
C LEU A 15 -0.15 16.11 12.17
N LEU A 16 -0.93 15.19 12.74
CA LEU A 16 -0.76 13.74 12.52
C LEU A 16 -1.42 13.25 11.21
N PHE A 17 -2.36 14.03 10.68
CA PHE A 17 -3.15 13.76 9.48
C PHE A 17 -3.45 15.06 8.72
N LEU A 18 -2.46 15.93 8.55
CA LEU A 18 -2.66 17.21 7.86
C LEU A 18 -2.00 17.13 6.47
N PRO A 19 -2.76 16.99 5.38
CA PRO A 19 -2.41 17.50 4.08
C PRO A 19 -3.01 18.91 4.04
N VAL A 20 -2.23 19.91 3.67
CA VAL A 20 -2.85 21.15 3.22
C VAL A 20 -3.47 20.83 1.86
N LEU A 21 -4.72 20.37 1.86
CA LEU A 21 -5.52 20.10 0.67
C LEU A 21 -5.89 21.44 0.03
N LEU A 22 -5.15 21.80 -1.00
CA LEU A 22 -5.59 22.70 -2.07
C LEU A 22 -5.21 22.03 -3.39
N CYS A 23 -6.02 21.06 -3.83
CA CYS A 23 -6.08 20.71 -5.24
C CYS A 23 -7.43 21.15 -5.79
N ALA A 24 -7.37 22.23 -6.58
CA ALA A 24 -8.21 22.52 -7.74
C ALA A 24 -9.61 21.86 -7.78
N GLN A 25 -10.55 22.45 -7.06
CA GLN A 25 -11.90 22.62 -7.58
C GLN A 25 -12.19 24.12 -7.61
N GLU A 26 -12.92 24.55 -8.62
CA GLU A 26 -13.27 25.95 -8.90
C GLU A 26 -13.72 26.67 -7.61
N LYS A 27 -13.23 27.91 -7.46
CA LYS A 27 -13.69 28.84 -6.42
C LYS A 27 -15.21 29.01 -6.54
N ASN A 28 -15.94 28.30 -5.70
CA ASN A 28 -17.20 28.75 -5.16
C ASN A 28 -16.99 29.09 -3.68
N ASP A 29 -17.51 30.23 -3.26
CA ASP A 29 -17.55 30.72 -1.87
C ASP A 29 -18.45 29.81 -1.00
N GLU A 30 -18.07 28.55 -0.83
CA GLU A 30 -18.75 27.60 0.04
C GLU A 30 -18.02 27.48 1.39
N LYS A 31 -18.80 27.45 2.47
CA LYS A 31 -18.36 27.33 3.86
C LYS A 31 -17.20 26.31 3.96
N LYS A 32 -16.07 26.74 4.51
CA LYS A 32 -15.00 25.85 4.98
C LYS A 32 -15.65 24.76 5.84
N GLU A 33 -15.65 23.52 5.38
CA GLU A 33 -16.10 22.40 6.19
C GLU A 33 -15.20 22.31 7.43
N ASP A 34 -15.80 22.21 8.62
CA ASP A 34 -15.07 21.96 9.88
C ASP A 34 -14.61 20.48 9.98
N VAL A 35 -14.37 19.81 8.84
CA VAL A 35 -13.98 18.40 8.80
C VAL A 35 -13.05 18.10 7.63
N SER A 36 -11.98 17.36 7.90
CA SER A 36 -11.10 16.77 6.90
C SER A 36 -11.46 15.30 6.70
N ARG A 37 -11.56 14.84 5.45
CA ARG A 37 -11.86 13.45 5.12
C ARG A 37 -10.82 12.84 4.20
N TYR A 38 -10.59 11.55 4.41
CA TYR A 38 -9.80 10.69 3.54
C TYR A 38 -10.63 9.48 3.15
N PHE A 39 -10.28 8.87 2.02
CA PHE A 39 -11.09 7.84 1.39
C PHE A 39 -10.23 6.66 0.98
N TYR A 40 -10.82 5.48 1.10
CA TYR A 40 -10.41 4.28 0.38
C TYR A 40 -10.64 4.44 -1.12
N ASN A 41 -10.00 3.60 -1.92
CA ASN A 41 -10.13 3.62 -3.38
C ASN A 41 -11.58 3.42 -3.88
N ASP A 42 -12.45 2.81 -3.08
CA ASP A 42 -13.87 2.63 -3.37
C ASP A 42 -14.74 3.85 -2.96
N HIS A 43 -14.11 4.95 -2.56
CA HIS A 43 -14.71 6.17 -2.01
C HIS A 43 -15.37 6.01 -0.63
N THR A 44 -15.17 4.87 0.05
CA THR A 44 -15.53 4.74 1.47
C THR A 44 -14.62 5.63 2.30
N VAL A 45 -15.15 6.38 3.26
CA VAL A 45 -14.34 7.21 4.17
C VAL A 45 -13.40 6.32 4.98
N SER A 46 -12.11 6.64 5.02
CA SER A 46 -11.10 5.94 5.83
C SER A 46 -10.78 6.68 7.12
N VAL A 47 -10.75 8.02 7.08
CA VAL A 47 -10.48 8.90 8.23
C VAL A 47 -11.36 10.15 8.16
N GLU A 48 -11.92 10.55 9.30
CA GLU A 48 -12.54 11.87 9.50
C GLU A 48 -11.87 12.60 10.66
N ILE A 49 -11.62 13.89 10.50
CA ILE A 49 -11.11 14.76 11.56
C ILE A 49 -12.00 15.98 11.62
N TRP A 50 -12.74 16.09 12.71
CA TRP A 50 -13.62 17.21 12.98
C TRP A 50 -12.86 18.27 13.76
N TYR A 51 -13.10 19.54 13.43
CA TYR A 51 -12.47 20.69 14.05
C TYR A 51 -13.50 21.51 14.82
N GLY A 52 -13.11 21.99 15.99
CA GLY A 52 -13.89 22.96 16.76
C GLY A 52 -13.73 24.38 16.22
N PRO A 53 -14.46 25.36 16.80
CA PRO A 53 -14.37 26.77 16.41
C PRO A 53 -12.95 27.37 16.54
N ASP A 54 -12.10 26.79 17.40
CA ASP A 54 -10.70 27.20 17.57
C ASP A 54 -9.74 26.55 16.54
N GLN A 55 -10.29 25.90 15.52
CA GLN A 55 -9.58 25.16 14.46
C GLN A 55 -8.67 24.05 15.01
N LYS A 56 -8.96 23.56 16.22
CA LYS A 56 -8.32 22.37 16.78
C LYS A 56 -9.18 21.14 16.53
N PRO A 57 -8.58 19.95 16.44
CA PRO A 57 -9.33 18.71 16.40
C PRO A 57 -10.27 18.64 17.62
N ASP A 58 -11.53 18.35 17.34
CA ASP A 58 -12.62 18.06 18.27
C ASP A 58 -12.87 16.54 18.34
N SER A 59 -12.86 15.86 17.19
CA SER A 59 -12.88 14.40 17.14
C SER A 59 -12.13 13.83 15.94
N THR A 60 -11.67 12.59 16.07
CA THR A 60 -11.04 11.83 14.98
C THR A 60 -11.69 10.47 14.91
N LYS A 61 -12.09 10.05 13.71
CA LYS A 61 -12.65 8.73 13.45
C LYS A 61 -11.82 8.04 12.37
N THR A 62 -11.59 6.75 12.55
CA THR A 62 -11.09 5.87 11.49
C THR A 62 -12.14 4.83 11.19
N PHE A 63 -12.17 4.34 9.96
CA PHE A 63 -13.15 3.37 9.50
C PHE A 63 -12.44 2.19 8.86
N TYR A 64 -13.14 1.07 8.75
CA TYR A 64 -12.71 -0.06 7.93
C TYR A 64 -13.18 0.13 6.49
N PRO A 65 -12.60 -0.59 5.51
CA PRO A 65 -13.07 -0.55 4.11
C PRO A 65 -14.55 -0.91 3.92
N ASN A 66 -15.17 -1.62 4.86
CA ASN A 66 -16.62 -1.89 4.82
C ASN A 66 -17.49 -0.75 5.38
N GLY A 67 -16.90 0.42 5.62
CA GLY A 67 -17.55 1.62 6.15
C GLY A 67 -17.87 1.58 7.65
N LYS A 68 -17.55 0.49 8.36
CA LYS A 68 -17.78 0.42 9.81
C LYS A 68 -16.72 1.21 10.57
N LEU A 69 -17.14 1.87 11.65
CA LEU A 69 -16.24 2.59 12.55
C LEU A 69 -15.17 1.63 13.09
N ASN A 70 -13.91 2.05 13.06
CA ASN A 70 -12.78 1.35 13.64
C ASN A 70 -12.39 2.00 14.96
N GLU A 71 -12.05 3.28 14.96
CA GLU A 71 -11.72 4.02 16.17
C GLU A 71 -12.42 5.37 16.21
N ILE A 72 -12.69 5.87 17.41
CA ILE A 72 -13.14 7.25 17.64
C ILE A 72 -12.46 7.83 18.86
N PHE A 73 -11.91 9.03 18.70
CA PHE A 73 -11.28 9.83 19.74
C PHE A 73 -11.92 11.20 19.82
N TYR A 74 -12.06 11.71 21.05
CA TYR A 74 -12.58 13.05 21.32
C TYR A 74 -11.50 13.90 21.97
N TYR A 75 -11.56 15.20 21.71
CA TYR A 75 -10.58 16.18 22.13
C TYR A 75 -11.26 17.37 22.79
N ASP A 76 -10.66 17.87 23.87
CA ASP A 76 -10.96 19.19 24.42
C ASP A 76 -9.75 20.10 24.15
N LYS A 77 -9.98 21.20 23.42
CA LYS A 77 -8.93 22.15 23.02
C LYS A 77 -7.72 21.47 22.36
N GLY A 78 -7.97 20.46 21.52
CA GLY A 78 -6.97 19.70 20.78
C GLY A 78 -6.20 18.66 21.61
N LEU A 79 -6.63 18.37 22.85
CA LEU A 79 -6.06 17.32 23.69
C LEU A 79 -7.10 16.23 23.93
N LYS A 80 -6.74 14.96 23.78
CA LYS A 80 -7.68 13.86 24.00
C LYS A 80 -8.33 13.95 25.37
N ASN A 81 -9.66 13.87 25.42
CA ASN A 81 -10.41 14.03 26.65
C ASN A 81 -11.73 13.25 26.59
N GLY A 82 -12.08 12.58 27.68
CA GLY A 82 -13.25 11.70 27.76
C GLY A 82 -12.98 10.29 27.22
N ASP A 83 -14.06 9.54 27.00
CA ASP A 83 -14.00 8.15 26.56
C ASP A 83 -13.86 8.05 25.04
N SER A 84 -12.86 7.28 24.61
CA SER A 84 -12.60 6.92 23.21
C SER A 84 -12.81 5.41 23.03
N TYR A 85 -13.13 4.98 21.80
CA TYR A 85 -13.56 3.62 21.55
C TYR A 85 -12.87 3.00 20.34
N GLN A 86 -12.68 1.68 20.41
CA GLN A 86 -12.28 0.84 19.28
C GLN A 86 -13.37 -0.19 19.02
N TYR A 87 -13.62 -0.50 17.74
CA TYR A 87 -14.59 -1.46 17.28
C TYR A 87 -13.96 -2.43 16.27
N ASN A 88 -14.55 -3.61 16.07
CA ASN A 88 -14.15 -4.53 15.00
C ASN A 88 -14.95 -4.30 13.72
N LYS A 89 -14.63 -5.06 12.66
CA LYS A 89 -15.31 -5.00 11.35
C LYS A 89 -16.81 -5.33 11.40
N GLN A 90 -17.28 -5.95 12.49
CA GLN A 90 -18.70 -6.27 12.74
C GLN A 90 -19.41 -5.16 13.54
N GLY A 91 -18.69 -4.13 14.00
CA GLY A 91 -19.22 -3.04 14.81
C GLY A 91 -19.30 -3.34 16.31
N GLU A 92 -18.69 -4.43 16.77
CA GLU A 92 -18.63 -4.77 18.19
C GLU A 92 -17.54 -3.94 18.86
N LYS A 93 -17.87 -3.32 20.01
CA LYS A 93 -16.91 -2.55 20.79
C LYS A 93 -15.86 -3.47 21.41
N LEU A 94 -14.59 -3.23 21.07
CA LEU A 94 -13.44 -3.98 21.54
C LEU A 94 -12.82 -3.34 22.78
N VAL A 95 -12.62 -2.02 22.75
CA VAL A 95 -11.84 -1.30 23.77
C VAL A 95 -12.50 0.02 24.13
N THR A 96 -12.42 0.40 25.40
CA THR A 96 -12.67 1.77 25.88
C THR A 96 -11.40 2.34 26.48
N LEU A 97 -11.07 3.56 26.07
CA LEU A 97 -9.88 4.30 26.51
C LEU A 97 -10.35 5.61 27.14
N ASN A 98 -10.07 5.81 28.42
CA ASN A 98 -10.44 7.05 29.11
C ASN A 98 -9.26 8.03 29.10
N TYR A 99 -9.49 9.24 28.59
CA TYR A 99 -8.49 10.30 28.55
C TYR A 99 -8.88 11.48 29.44
N SER A 100 -7.86 12.10 30.04
CA SER A 100 -7.99 13.40 30.71
C SER A 100 -6.87 14.33 30.25
N HIS A 101 -7.24 15.43 29.58
CA HIS A 101 -6.32 16.47 29.11
C HIS A 101 -5.06 15.93 28.39
N GLY A 102 -5.27 15.00 27.45
CA GLY A 102 -4.23 14.41 26.61
C GLY A 102 -3.51 13.21 27.22
N LYS A 103 -3.83 12.82 28.47
CA LYS A 103 -3.26 11.66 29.14
C LYS A 103 -4.25 10.50 29.14
N LEU A 104 -3.78 9.32 28.74
CA LEU A 104 -4.55 8.10 28.93
C LEU A 104 -4.57 7.77 30.44
N VAL A 105 -5.77 7.58 30.99
CA VAL A 105 -6.01 7.31 32.41
C VAL A 105 -6.28 5.84 32.64
N SER A 106 -7.10 5.22 31.77
CA SER A 106 -7.42 3.80 31.86
C SER A 106 -7.74 3.20 30.49
N ARG A 107 -7.62 1.88 30.40
CA ARG A 107 -8.01 1.05 29.25
C ARG A 107 -8.87 -0.11 29.75
N THR A 108 -9.97 -0.38 29.08
CA THR A 108 -10.84 -1.53 29.33
C THR A 108 -11.00 -2.31 28.04
N ASP A 109 -10.53 -3.55 28.02
CA ASP A 109 -10.70 -4.48 26.90
C ASP A 109 -11.97 -5.33 27.12
N HIS A 110 -12.96 -5.16 26.24
CA HIS A 110 -14.25 -5.85 26.29
C HIS A 110 -14.24 -7.17 25.54
N LYS A 111 -13.49 -7.23 24.42
CA LYS A 111 -13.40 -8.39 23.54
C LYS A 111 -12.04 -8.43 22.85
N LEU A 112 -11.54 -9.63 22.58
CA LEU A 112 -10.31 -9.80 21.81
C LEU A 112 -10.53 -9.42 20.33
N PRO A 113 -9.60 -8.69 19.69
CA PRO A 113 -9.77 -8.16 18.34
C PRO A 113 -9.79 -9.20 17.20
N PHE A 114 -9.52 -10.50 17.45
CA PHE A 114 -9.29 -11.48 16.38
C PHE A 114 -9.82 -12.89 16.69
N GLY A 115 -9.93 -13.72 15.64
CA GLY A 115 -10.37 -15.12 15.70
C GLY A 115 -9.36 -16.07 16.39
N LYS A 116 -9.79 -17.33 16.61
CA LYS A 116 -9.07 -18.34 17.41
C LYS A 116 -7.60 -18.56 16.99
N ASP A 117 -7.31 -18.47 15.69
CA ASP A 117 -5.97 -18.78 15.15
C ASP A 117 -4.88 -17.79 15.57
N ARG A 118 -5.27 -16.59 16.07
CA ARG A 118 -4.32 -15.57 16.56
C ARG A 118 -4.37 -15.36 18.06
N GLU A 119 -5.20 -16.11 18.78
CA GLU A 119 -5.53 -15.85 20.19
C GLU A 119 -4.28 -15.75 21.08
N GLU A 120 -3.34 -16.69 20.94
CA GLU A 120 -2.11 -16.69 21.75
C GLU A 120 -1.23 -15.45 21.49
N SER A 121 -1.00 -15.13 20.22
CA SER A 121 -0.20 -13.96 19.83
C SER A 121 -0.80 -12.64 20.33
N VAL A 122 -2.13 -12.54 20.30
CA VAL A 122 -2.89 -11.36 20.72
C VAL A 122 -2.86 -11.22 22.23
N LYS A 123 -3.02 -12.32 22.97
CA LYS A 123 -2.86 -12.34 24.43
C LYS A 123 -1.47 -11.88 24.85
N LYS A 124 -0.41 -12.37 24.18
CA LYS A 124 0.96 -11.91 24.42
C LYS A 124 1.12 -10.42 24.14
N ALA A 125 0.58 -9.92 23.03
CA ALA A 125 0.63 -8.50 22.68
C ALA A 125 -0.11 -7.61 23.71
N LEU A 126 -1.29 -8.03 24.17
CA LEU A 126 -2.06 -7.33 25.22
C LEU A 126 -1.33 -7.33 26.56
N GLN A 127 -0.68 -8.43 26.93
CA GLN A 127 0.12 -8.51 28.15
C GLN A 127 1.28 -7.50 28.09
N LEU A 128 2.06 -7.51 27.01
CA LEU A 128 3.16 -6.55 26.81
C LEU A 128 2.67 -5.11 26.81
N LEU A 129 1.54 -4.83 26.16
CA LEU A 129 0.92 -3.50 26.15
C LEU A 129 0.53 -3.07 27.56
N THR A 130 -0.06 -3.98 28.34
CA THR A 130 -0.44 -3.75 29.75
C THR A 130 0.78 -3.42 30.59
N ASP A 131 1.89 -4.13 30.41
CA ASP A 131 3.13 -3.91 31.15
C ASP A 131 3.74 -2.54 30.83
N ILE A 132 3.75 -2.15 29.55
CA ILE A 132 4.18 -0.81 29.13
C ILE A 132 3.27 0.26 29.75
N ASN A 133 1.96 0.08 29.69
CA ASN A 133 1.02 1.04 30.24
C ASN A 133 1.19 1.19 31.76
N LYS A 134 1.29 0.09 32.52
CA LYS A 134 1.49 0.16 33.97
C LYS A 134 2.81 0.85 34.34
N ARG A 135 3.93 0.44 33.75
CA ARG A 135 5.25 0.99 34.11
C ARG A 135 5.46 2.44 33.68
N THR A 136 4.70 2.92 32.70
CA THR A 136 4.78 4.31 32.20
C THR A 136 3.64 5.18 32.71
N ASN A 137 2.81 4.65 33.63
CA ASN A 137 1.57 5.28 34.05
C ASN A 137 0.75 5.79 32.85
N TYR A 138 0.60 4.90 31.86
CA TYR A 138 -0.12 5.06 30.58
C TYR A 138 0.43 6.15 29.63
N ASN A 139 1.54 6.80 29.98
CA ASN A 139 2.05 7.97 29.27
C ASN A 139 3.57 7.86 29.02
N PRO A 140 4.01 6.96 28.11
CA PRO A 140 5.41 6.79 27.77
C PRO A 140 6.00 8.05 27.14
N VAL A 141 7.23 8.36 27.51
CA VAL A 141 8.05 9.45 26.92
C VAL A 141 9.36 8.95 26.32
N LYS A 142 9.79 7.74 26.69
CA LYS A 142 11.02 7.13 26.17
C LYS A 142 10.75 6.58 24.76
N VAL A 143 11.68 6.81 23.83
CA VAL A 143 11.60 6.34 22.44
C VAL A 143 11.27 4.85 22.35
N ASN A 144 11.95 4.00 23.13
CA ASN A 144 11.71 2.56 23.10
C ASN A 144 10.30 2.18 23.59
N ASP A 145 9.77 2.90 24.57
CA ASP A 145 8.44 2.62 25.13
C ASP A 145 7.35 3.04 24.16
N LEU A 146 7.51 4.23 23.55
CA LEU A 146 6.64 4.72 22.49
C LEU A 146 6.66 3.80 21.28
N TYR A 147 7.85 3.43 20.78
CA TYR A 147 7.99 2.55 19.62
C TYR A 147 7.32 1.19 19.86
N ASN A 148 7.65 0.53 20.98
CA ASN A 148 7.07 -0.78 21.29
C ASN A 148 5.56 -0.70 21.52
N ARG A 149 5.06 0.35 22.17
CA ARG A 149 3.61 0.54 22.34
C ARG A 149 2.91 0.79 21.01
N GLY A 150 3.52 1.56 20.12
CA GLY A 150 3.03 1.81 18.78
C GLY A 150 2.95 0.52 17.95
N VAL A 151 4.02 -0.28 17.94
CA VAL A 151 4.04 -1.59 17.23
C VAL A 151 3.00 -2.55 17.79
N LEU A 152 2.86 -2.65 19.11
CA LEU A 152 1.81 -3.48 19.73
C LEU A 152 0.41 -2.98 19.37
N SER A 153 0.22 -1.66 19.28
CA SER A 153 -1.05 -1.06 18.87
C SER A 153 -1.42 -1.43 17.43
N ILE A 154 -0.46 -1.46 16.50
CA ILE A 154 -0.68 -1.96 15.12
C ILE A 154 -1.19 -3.41 15.18
N SER A 155 -0.48 -4.29 15.90
CA SER A 155 -0.84 -5.70 16.02
C SER A 155 -2.22 -5.95 16.64
N LEU A 156 -2.72 -4.99 17.43
CA LEU A 156 -4.03 -5.01 18.07
C LEU A 156 -5.11 -4.25 17.29
N GLY A 157 -4.78 -3.72 16.11
CA GLY A 157 -5.70 -2.95 15.26
C GLY A 157 -5.97 -1.52 15.73
N ASN A 158 -5.21 -1.01 16.69
CA ASN A 158 -5.28 0.37 17.18
C ASN A 158 -4.43 1.30 16.30
N THR A 159 -5.00 1.76 15.19
CA THR A 159 -4.28 2.48 14.13
C THR A 159 -3.87 3.89 14.58
N THR A 160 -4.81 4.61 15.21
CA THR A 160 -4.62 6.00 15.64
C THR A 160 -3.61 6.10 16.79
N LEU A 161 -3.69 5.18 17.77
CA LEU A 161 -2.70 5.12 18.86
C LEU A 161 -1.31 4.76 18.35
N ALA A 162 -1.23 3.81 17.41
CA ALA A 162 0.03 3.45 16.80
C ALA A 162 0.66 4.64 16.09
N LEU A 163 -0.12 5.35 15.26
CA LEU A 163 0.36 6.51 14.52
C LEU A 163 0.89 7.59 15.47
N GLU A 164 0.17 7.91 16.54
CA GLU A 164 0.60 8.89 17.53
C GLU A 164 1.92 8.57 18.19
N ASP A 165 2.08 7.35 18.68
CA ASP A 165 3.29 6.95 19.38
C ASP A 165 4.48 6.93 18.42
N LEU A 166 4.30 6.40 17.21
CA LEU A 166 5.35 6.36 16.20
C LEU A 166 5.72 7.75 15.68
N LYS A 167 4.77 8.68 15.55
CA LYS A 167 5.05 10.08 15.20
C LYS A 167 5.75 10.84 16.33
N LYS A 168 5.47 10.50 17.61
CA LYS A 168 6.27 11.00 18.73
C LYS A 168 7.70 10.45 18.70
N VAL A 169 7.88 9.19 18.28
CA VAL A 169 9.22 8.62 18.03
C VAL A 169 9.91 9.39 16.93
N GLU A 170 9.29 9.57 15.75
CA GLU A 170 9.83 10.34 14.62
C GLU A 170 10.27 11.74 15.08
N TYR A 171 9.39 12.46 15.78
CA TYR A 171 9.71 13.79 16.31
C TYR A 171 10.91 13.77 17.28
N SER A 172 10.98 12.76 18.16
CA SER A 172 12.05 12.64 19.15
C SER A 172 13.40 12.36 18.50
N ILE A 173 13.43 11.54 17.44
CA ILE A 173 14.67 11.23 16.72
C ILE A 173 15.11 12.35 15.78
N ASP A 174 14.19 13.11 15.21
CA ASP A 174 14.54 14.18 14.26
C ASP A 174 15.00 15.46 14.95
N LYS A 175 14.53 15.72 16.17
CA LYS A 175 14.92 16.91 16.94
C LYS A 175 16.12 16.75 17.88
N ASP A 176 16.66 15.54 18.05
CA ASP A 176 17.81 15.35 18.94
C ASP A 176 19.08 16.03 18.35
N PRO A 177 19.62 17.09 18.97
CA PRO A 177 20.80 17.79 18.48
C PRO A 177 22.06 16.91 18.45
N LYS A 178 22.11 15.83 19.25
CA LYS A 178 23.22 14.88 19.30
C LYS A 178 23.34 14.03 18.03
N ASN A 179 22.32 14.08 17.17
CA ASN A 179 22.30 13.38 15.90
C ASN A 179 23.11 14.04 14.78
N LYS A 180 23.77 15.18 15.04
CA LYS A 180 24.58 15.91 14.05
C LYS A 180 26.02 15.43 13.92
N ALA A 181 26.56 14.69 14.90
CA ALA A 181 27.92 14.16 14.86
C ALA A 181 27.94 12.79 15.54
N LEU A 182 27.95 11.72 14.74
CA LEU A 182 27.96 10.34 15.21
C LEU A 182 29.10 9.58 14.52
N SER A 183 29.60 8.53 15.18
CA SER A 183 30.47 7.55 14.54
C SER A 183 29.65 6.65 13.61
N ASP A 184 30.32 6.06 12.61
CA ASP A 184 29.68 5.28 11.54
C ASP A 184 28.80 4.14 12.08
N SER A 185 29.27 3.39 13.09
CA SER A 185 28.50 2.28 13.68
C SER A 185 27.22 2.74 14.41
N LEU A 186 27.23 3.94 15.00
CA LEU A 186 26.03 4.51 15.63
C LEU A 186 25.08 5.10 14.60
N ALA A 187 25.62 5.65 13.50
CA ALA A 187 24.83 6.11 12.37
C ALA A 187 24.08 4.95 11.71
N GLU A 188 24.76 3.85 11.42
CA GLU A 188 24.15 2.65 10.81
C GLU A 188 23.01 2.08 11.67
N LYS A 189 23.23 1.87 12.98
CA LYS A 189 22.17 1.37 13.89
C LYS A 189 20.95 2.29 13.91
N LYS A 190 21.18 3.59 13.81
CA LYS A 190 20.12 4.59 13.82
C LYS A 190 19.36 4.60 12.51
N ASP A 191 20.03 4.44 11.38
CA ASP A 191 19.40 4.39 10.08
C ASP A 191 18.60 3.09 9.92
N VAL A 192 19.10 1.95 10.43
CA VAL A 192 18.30 0.72 10.57
C VAL A 192 17.05 0.95 11.43
N PHE A 193 17.16 1.66 12.55
CA PHE A 193 16.00 1.97 13.39
C PHE A 193 14.99 2.91 12.67
N ARG A 194 15.48 3.92 11.96
CA ARG A 194 14.66 4.83 11.14
C ARG A 194 13.95 4.08 10.02
N GLY A 195 14.65 3.20 9.31
CA GLY A 195 14.08 2.33 8.29
C GLY A 195 12.86 1.59 8.83
N LYS A 196 13.02 0.92 9.98
CA LYS A 196 11.92 0.19 10.65
C LYS A 196 10.78 1.09 11.10
N LEU A 197 11.08 2.26 11.67
CA LEU A 197 10.05 3.23 12.07
C LEU A 197 9.23 3.71 10.86
N TYR A 198 9.91 4.09 9.78
CA TYR A 198 9.27 4.60 8.58
C TYR A 198 8.49 3.51 7.84
N ASP A 199 8.96 2.27 7.81
CA ASP A 199 8.20 1.12 7.31
C ASP A 199 6.89 0.90 8.09
N ARG A 200 6.93 1.03 9.43
CA ARG A 200 5.73 0.95 10.28
C ARG A 200 4.75 2.10 10.03
N LEU A 201 5.24 3.33 9.87
CA LEU A 201 4.41 4.48 9.50
C LEU A 201 3.80 4.31 8.10
N ALA A 202 4.60 3.85 7.14
CA ALA A 202 4.14 3.57 5.77
C ALA A 202 3.01 2.54 5.76
N SER A 203 3.17 1.45 6.52
CA SER A 203 2.15 0.40 6.67
C SER A 203 0.83 0.93 7.24
N ILE A 204 0.90 1.85 8.23
CA ILE A 204 -0.30 2.49 8.77
C ILE A 204 -1.00 3.32 7.70
N TYR A 205 -0.28 4.21 7.01
CA TYR A 205 -0.88 5.05 5.96
C TYR A 205 -1.42 4.20 4.79
N ALA A 206 -0.73 3.13 4.42
CA ALA A 206 -1.19 2.18 3.40
C ALA A 206 -2.51 1.50 3.81
N SER A 207 -2.66 1.11 5.08
CA SER A 207 -3.91 0.51 5.59
C SER A 207 -5.13 1.46 5.59
N LEU A 208 -4.87 2.76 5.45
CA LEU A 208 -5.88 3.82 5.38
C LEU A 208 -6.06 4.36 3.93
N ASP A 209 -5.44 3.71 2.94
CA ASP A 209 -5.36 4.15 1.53
C ASP A 209 -4.82 5.58 1.36
N MET A 210 -4.03 6.05 2.32
CA MET A 210 -3.34 7.34 2.24
C MET A 210 -2.02 7.19 1.44
N ASP A 211 -2.14 6.78 0.18
CA ASP A 211 -1.04 6.35 -0.69
C ASP A 211 0.13 7.35 -0.74
N SER A 212 -0.14 8.65 -0.91
CA SER A 212 0.95 9.65 -1.00
C SER A 212 1.81 9.68 0.27
N PHE A 213 1.20 9.54 1.44
CA PHE A 213 1.94 9.45 2.71
C PHE A 213 2.65 8.10 2.83
N ALA A 214 1.99 7.00 2.48
CA ALA A 214 2.59 5.67 2.52
C ALA A 214 3.85 5.58 1.66
N PHE A 215 3.79 6.09 0.43
CA PHE A 215 4.89 6.08 -0.54
C PHE A 215 6.05 6.97 -0.08
N ASN A 216 5.74 8.16 0.45
CA ASN A 216 6.76 9.03 1.05
C ASN A 216 7.46 8.37 2.24
N TYR A 217 6.73 7.66 3.10
CA TYR A 217 7.32 6.94 4.23
C TYR A 217 8.11 5.70 3.79
N TYR A 218 7.68 4.97 2.76
CA TYR A 218 8.51 3.91 2.16
C TYR A 218 9.78 4.46 1.53
N PHE A 219 9.71 5.59 0.83
CA PHE A 219 10.90 6.28 0.32
C PHE A 219 11.87 6.64 1.47
N LYS A 220 11.37 7.23 2.56
CA LYS A 220 12.19 7.50 3.75
C LYS A 220 12.79 6.21 4.34
N ALA A 221 12.01 5.13 4.39
CA ALA A 221 12.45 3.85 4.92
C ALA A 221 13.62 3.27 4.10
N ILE A 222 13.46 3.21 2.78
CA ILE A 222 14.47 2.71 1.83
C ILE A 222 15.71 3.61 1.83
N LYS A 223 15.55 4.93 1.92
CA LYS A 223 16.69 5.85 2.03
C LYS A 223 17.56 5.60 3.26
N ASN A 224 16.98 5.13 4.36
CA ASN A 224 17.72 4.83 5.60
C ASN A 224 18.21 3.37 5.65
N ALA A 225 17.53 2.45 4.98
CA ALA A 225 17.89 1.03 4.98
C ALA A 225 17.70 0.45 3.57
N PRO A 226 18.56 0.83 2.59
CA PRO A 226 18.35 0.56 1.17
C PRO A 226 18.41 -0.92 0.80
N GLU A 227 19.07 -1.73 1.62
CA GLU A 227 19.24 -3.18 1.42
C GLU A 227 18.37 -4.02 2.38
N ASP A 228 17.46 -3.39 3.14
CA ASP A 228 16.53 -4.14 3.99
C ASP A 228 15.43 -4.77 3.12
N LEU A 229 15.59 -6.08 2.87
CA LEU A 229 14.69 -6.87 2.04
C LEU A 229 13.23 -6.85 2.53
N HIS A 230 12.99 -6.66 3.84
CA HIS A 230 11.63 -6.58 4.36
C HIS A 230 10.95 -5.28 3.92
N ILE A 231 11.66 -4.16 3.99
CA ILE A 231 11.17 -2.84 3.58
C ILE A 231 10.94 -2.83 2.05
N LEU A 232 11.91 -3.32 1.29
CA LEU A 232 11.80 -3.42 -0.17
C LEU A 232 10.60 -4.28 -0.57
N TYR A 233 10.41 -5.43 0.09
CA TYR A 233 9.30 -6.33 -0.22
C TYR A 233 7.96 -5.73 0.16
N ASN A 234 7.83 -5.11 1.34
CA ASN A 234 6.59 -4.44 1.76
C ASN A 234 6.20 -3.33 0.78
N PHE A 235 7.17 -2.52 0.31
CA PHE A 235 6.90 -1.48 -0.66
C PHE A 235 6.51 -2.06 -2.03
N ALA A 236 7.24 -3.06 -2.51
CA ALA A 236 6.93 -3.75 -3.76
C ALA A 236 5.51 -4.34 -3.75
N THR A 237 5.10 -4.99 -2.66
CA THR A 237 3.73 -5.51 -2.51
C THR A 237 2.69 -4.39 -2.55
N LEU A 238 2.91 -3.27 -1.84
CA LEU A 238 2.01 -2.12 -1.93
C LEU A 238 1.94 -1.58 -3.37
N LEU A 239 3.07 -1.49 -4.06
CA LEU A 239 3.12 -1.03 -5.45
C LEU A 239 2.34 -1.97 -6.38
N GLN A 240 2.44 -3.28 -6.19
CA GLN A 240 1.63 -4.26 -6.93
C GLN A 240 0.13 -4.10 -6.65
N ASP A 241 -0.25 -3.95 -5.37
CA ASP A 241 -1.65 -3.71 -4.97
C ASP A 241 -2.20 -2.41 -5.57
N ARG A 242 -1.34 -1.42 -5.82
CA ARG A 242 -1.67 -0.14 -6.46
C ARG A 242 -1.42 -0.12 -7.97
N LYS A 243 -1.07 -1.27 -8.56
CA LYS A 243 -0.79 -1.44 -10.00
C LYS A 243 0.32 -0.53 -10.53
N ALA A 244 1.22 -0.08 -9.66
CA ALA A 244 2.44 0.66 -10.01
C ALA A 244 3.54 -0.35 -10.38
N TYR A 245 3.32 -1.08 -11.47
CA TYR A 245 4.10 -2.25 -11.85
C TYR A 245 5.55 -1.93 -12.25
N ASP A 246 5.79 -0.75 -12.82
CA ASP A 246 7.11 -0.22 -13.15
C ASP A 246 8.00 -0.16 -11.90
N LEU A 247 7.56 0.55 -10.85
CA LEU A 247 8.28 0.64 -9.59
C LEU A 247 8.34 -0.72 -8.87
N ALA A 248 7.24 -1.48 -8.89
CA ALA A 248 7.21 -2.79 -8.24
C ALA A 248 8.30 -3.70 -8.80
N SER A 249 8.41 -3.80 -10.13
CA SER A 249 9.42 -4.64 -10.79
C SER A 249 10.85 -4.20 -10.44
N TYR A 250 11.15 -2.91 -10.43
CA TYR A 250 12.47 -2.38 -10.03
C TYR A 250 12.87 -2.87 -8.62
N TYR A 251 11.99 -2.73 -7.62
CA TYR A 251 12.31 -3.15 -6.26
C TYR A 251 12.36 -4.68 -6.12
N LEU A 252 11.51 -5.41 -6.84
CA LEU A 252 11.56 -6.87 -6.87
C LEU A 252 12.85 -7.40 -7.51
N GLU A 253 13.33 -6.77 -8.58
CA GLU A 253 14.63 -7.07 -9.21
C GLU A 253 15.78 -6.85 -8.22
N LYS A 254 15.74 -5.76 -7.44
CA LYS A 254 16.71 -5.51 -6.36
C LYS A 254 16.68 -6.61 -5.31
N ILE A 255 15.49 -7.09 -4.92
CA ILE A 255 15.33 -8.18 -3.94
C ILE A 255 15.92 -9.48 -4.47
N VAL A 256 15.60 -9.90 -5.71
CA VAL A 256 16.09 -11.19 -6.24
C VAL A 256 17.57 -11.15 -6.61
N THR A 257 18.16 -9.96 -6.81
CA THR A 257 19.61 -9.80 -6.94
C THR A 257 20.32 -10.18 -5.63
N GLN A 258 19.74 -9.84 -4.48
CA GLN A 258 20.31 -10.14 -3.16
C GLN A 258 19.92 -11.52 -2.64
N LYS A 259 18.68 -11.94 -2.91
CA LYS A 259 18.12 -13.23 -2.48
C LYS A 259 17.45 -13.95 -3.67
N PRO A 260 18.25 -14.62 -4.53
CA PRO A 260 17.76 -15.21 -5.77
C PRO A 260 16.64 -16.24 -5.62
N GLU A 261 16.55 -16.91 -4.47
CA GLU A 261 15.59 -17.98 -4.18
C GLU A 261 14.33 -17.48 -3.43
N MET A 262 14.13 -16.16 -3.31
CA MET A 262 12.93 -15.62 -2.67
C MET A 262 11.70 -15.86 -3.54
N ALA A 263 10.99 -16.95 -3.24
CA ALA A 263 9.89 -17.47 -4.04
C ALA A 263 8.77 -16.44 -4.31
N ASP A 264 8.37 -15.66 -3.31
CA ASP A 264 7.30 -14.66 -3.46
C ASP A 264 7.71 -13.54 -4.43
N ALA A 265 8.94 -13.03 -4.33
CA ALA A 265 9.45 -11.99 -5.22
C ALA A 265 9.64 -12.51 -6.66
N ARG A 266 10.08 -13.76 -6.80
CA ARG A 266 10.17 -14.44 -8.11
C ARG A 266 8.78 -14.63 -8.74
N TRP A 267 7.78 -15.02 -7.97
CA TRP A 267 6.42 -15.13 -8.48
C TRP A 267 5.88 -13.77 -8.93
N ALA A 268 6.05 -12.73 -8.13
CA ALA A 268 5.65 -11.36 -8.48
C ALA A 268 6.32 -10.87 -9.79
N LEU A 269 7.63 -11.11 -9.97
CA LEU A 269 8.32 -10.80 -11.22
C LEU A 269 7.81 -11.63 -12.40
N ALA A 270 7.48 -12.91 -12.18
CA ALA A 270 6.91 -13.74 -13.23
C ALA A 270 5.54 -13.22 -13.71
N GLU A 271 4.71 -12.72 -12.80
CA GLU A 271 3.45 -12.07 -13.16
C GLU A 271 3.70 -10.78 -13.95
N PHE A 272 4.60 -9.92 -13.47
CA PHE A 272 4.97 -8.69 -14.16
C PHE A 272 5.46 -8.95 -15.59
N TYR A 273 6.46 -9.82 -15.76
CA TYR A 273 6.98 -10.15 -17.10
C TYR A 273 5.97 -10.90 -17.97
N SER A 274 5.01 -11.62 -17.36
CA SER A 274 3.89 -12.20 -18.12
C SER A 274 3.00 -11.10 -18.69
N ASP A 275 2.68 -10.09 -17.90
CA ASP A 275 1.81 -8.98 -18.28
C ASP A 275 2.49 -8.03 -19.28
N THR A 276 3.82 -7.87 -19.22
CA THR A 276 4.60 -7.11 -20.23
C THR A 276 4.96 -7.90 -21.48
N GLY A 277 4.60 -9.19 -21.55
CA GLY A 277 4.86 -10.06 -22.70
C GLY A 277 6.29 -10.63 -22.77
N GLU A 278 7.11 -10.42 -21.75
CA GLU A 278 8.46 -10.97 -21.61
C GLU A 278 8.42 -12.42 -21.11
N TYR A 279 7.72 -13.29 -21.84
CA TYR A 279 7.33 -14.63 -21.38
C TYR A 279 8.49 -15.54 -20.97
N GLN A 280 9.67 -15.42 -21.60
CA GLN A 280 10.84 -16.20 -21.22
C GLN A 280 11.36 -15.79 -19.83
N LYS A 281 11.51 -14.48 -19.58
CA LYS A 281 11.90 -13.97 -18.25
C LYS A 281 10.85 -14.36 -17.20
N ALA A 282 9.57 -14.32 -17.57
CA ALA A 282 8.50 -14.78 -16.71
C ALA A 282 8.65 -16.27 -16.35
N MET A 283 8.95 -17.12 -17.33
CA MET A 283 9.16 -18.56 -17.14
C MET A 283 10.40 -18.87 -16.27
N ASP A 284 11.48 -18.13 -16.45
CA ASP A 284 12.69 -18.30 -15.64
C ASP A 284 12.39 -18.00 -14.16
N ASN A 285 11.64 -16.93 -13.89
CA ASN A 285 11.24 -16.54 -12.54
C ASN A 285 10.23 -17.52 -11.92
N ILE A 286 9.18 -17.92 -12.65
CA ILE A 286 8.16 -18.84 -12.11
C ILE A 286 8.75 -20.21 -11.79
N THR A 287 9.76 -20.65 -12.55
CA THR A 287 10.45 -21.93 -12.34
C THR A 287 11.19 -21.95 -11.00
N ILE A 288 11.87 -20.85 -10.64
CA ILE A 288 12.55 -20.71 -9.35
C ILE A 288 11.52 -20.63 -8.21
N ALA A 289 10.44 -19.87 -8.39
CA ALA A 289 9.36 -19.78 -7.41
C ALA A 289 8.74 -21.17 -7.12
N PHE A 290 8.52 -21.98 -8.17
CA PHE A 290 8.00 -23.34 -8.05
C PHE A 290 8.90 -24.29 -7.27
N LYS A 291 10.22 -24.24 -7.48
CA LYS A 291 11.17 -25.06 -6.70
C LYS A 291 11.05 -24.82 -5.19
N ASN A 292 10.60 -23.62 -4.81
CA ASN A 292 10.45 -23.17 -3.44
C ASN A 292 8.96 -22.98 -3.05
N GLU A 293 8.02 -23.65 -3.73
CA GLU A 293 6.56 -23.48 -3.54
C GLU A 293 6.11 -23.70 -2.09
N LYS A 294 6.75 -24.62 -1.35
CA LYS A 294 6.44 -24.87 0.07
C LYS A 294 6.54 -23.59 0.91
N ALA A 295 7.49 -22.71 0.60
CA ALA A 295 7.64 -21.44 1.30
C ALA A 295 6.46 -20.50 1.04
N ILE A 296 5.80 -20.59 -0.12
CA ILE A 296 4.64 -19.78 -0.50
C ILE A 296 3.38 -20.35 0.17
N THR A 297 3.17 -21.67 0.07
CA THR A 297 1.99 -22.37 0.56
C THR A 297 1.85 -22.35 2.09
N GLU A 298 2.95 -22.30 2.85
CA GLU A 298 2.92 -22.18 4.31
C GLU A 298 2.54 -20.77 4.80
N ARG A 299 2.67 -19.74 3.94
CA ARG A 299 2.43 -18.33 4.30
C ARG A 299 1.13 -17.76 3.74
N ASN A 300 0.68 -18.25 2.59
CA ASN A 300 -0.52 -17.75 1.91
C ASN A 300 -1.57 -18.86 1.85
N ALA A 301 -2.67 -18.69 2.57
CA ALA A 301 -3.91 -19.38 2.23
C ALA A 301 -4.30 -18.91 0.83
N PHE A 302 -4.30 -19.80 -0.16
CA PHE A 302 -4.64 -19.53 -1.56
C PHE A 302 -5.95 -18.73 -1.67
N TYR A 303 -5.87 -17.41 -1.75
CA TYR A 303 -7.03 -16.53 -1.90
C TYR A 303 -6.90 -15.81 -3.24
N GLY A 304 -7.90 -16.01 -4.11
CA GLY A 304 -8.01 -15.29 -5.37
C GLY A 304 -7.48 -16.02 -6.60
N GLY A 305 -7.40 -17.35 -6.62
CA GLY A 305 -7.23 -18.15 -7.86
C GLY A 305 -5.86 -18.06 -8.57
N ARG A 306 -5.14 -16.94 -8.50
CA ARG A 306 -3.74 -16.84 -8.95
C ARG A 306 -2.87 -17.65 -8.02
N ASN A 307 -2.15 -18.60 -8.61
CA ASN A 307 -1.10 -19.37 -7.98
C ASN A 307 -0.05 -19.71 -9.03
N LEU A 308 1.06 -20.28 -8.57
CA LEU A 308 2.18 -20.67 -9.42
C LEU A 308 1.72 -21.50 -10.64
N LYS A 309 0.82 -22.47 -10.46
CA LYS A 309 0.32 -23.34 -11.54
C LYS A 309 -0.49 -22.57 -12.56
N THR A 310 -1.34 -21.66 -12.13
CA THR A 310 -2.12 -20.85 -13.08
C THR A 310 -1.25 -19.88 -13.88
N THR A 311 -0.21 -19.31 -13.27
CA THR A 311 0.75 -18.42 -13.94
C THR A 311 1.62 -19.22 -14.92
N ARG A 312 2.26 -20.29 -14.47
CA ARG A 312 3.08 -21.15 -15.34
C ARG A 312 2.26 -21.82 -16.45
N GLY A 313 1.01 -22.15 -16.16
CA GLY A 313 0.07 -22.71 -17.13
C GLY A 313 -0.13 -21.80 -18.35
N LEU A 314 -0.34 -20.50 -18.11
CA LEU A 314 -0.41 -19.50 -19.17
C LEU A 314 0.94 -19.32 -19.88
N LEU A 315 2.03 -19.24 -19.12
CA LEU A 315 3.37 -19.05 -19.69
C LEU A 315 3.81 -20.19 -20.60
N TYR A 316 3.54 -21.45 -20.23
CA TYR A 316 3.79 -22.60 -21.11
C TYR A 316 3.07 -22.44 -22.44
N HIS A 317 1.81 -22.03 -22.42
CA HIS A 317 1.05 -21.81 -23.64
C HIS A 317 1.64 -20.67 -24.48
N LYS A 318 1.99 -19.52 -23.87
CA LYS A 318 2.63 -18.40 -24.57
C LYS A 318 4.00 -18.75 -25.16
N LEU A 319 4.69 -19.73 -24.60
CA LEU A 319 5.94 -20.29 -25.11
C LEU A 319 5.74 -21.49 -26.06
N GLY A 320 4.50 -21.83 -26.42
CA GLY A 320 4.17 -22.90 -27.37
C GLY A 320 3.97 -24.30 -26.75
N GLU A 321 4.23 -24.47 -25.46
CA GLU A 321 4.10 -25.74 -24.72
C GLU A 321 2.69 -25.96 -24.15
N SER A 322 1.66 -25.77 -24.97
CA SER A 322 0.25 -25.71 -24.54
C SER A 322 -0.24 -26.93 -23.73
N ASP A 323 0.27 -28.14 -24.02
CA ASP A 323 -0.13 -29.36 -23.31
C ASP A 323 0.31 -29.37 -21.84
N LYS A 324 1.51 -28.85 -21.55
CA LYS A 324 1.98 -28.65 -20.17
C LYS A 324 1.11 -27.58 -19.48
N GLY A 325 0.78 -26.51 -20.20
CA GLY A 325 -0.09 -25.45 -19.70
C GLY A 325 -1.48 -25.96 -19.30
N ILE A 326 -2.11 -26.77 -20.15
CA ILE A 326 -3.40 -27.41 -19.88
C ILE A 326 -3.31 -28.32 -18.65
N THR A 327 -2.20 -29.04 -18.49
CA THR A 327 -1.99 -29.93 -17.33
C THR A 327 -1.96 -29.13 -16.03
N ASP A 328 -1.16 -28.07 -15.97
CA ASP A 328 -1.06 -27.20 -14.79
C ASP A 328 -2.41 -26.55 -14.43
N LEU A 329 -3.14 -26.05 -15.44
CA LEU A 329 -4.43 -25.39 -15.24
C LEU A 329 -5.52 -26.37 -14.79
N LYS A 330 -5.54 -27.59 -15.34
CA LYS A 330 -6.44 -28.65 -14.86
C LYS A 330 -6.12 -29.07 -13.44
N ASP A 331 -4.85 -29.13 -13.07
CA ASP A 331 -4.47 -29.44 -11.70
C ASP A 331 -4.87 -28.33 -10.73
N ALA A 332 -4.75 -27.06 -11.12
CA ALA A 332 -5.29 -25.95 -10.34
C ALA A 332 -6.82 -26.08 -10.14
N LEU A 333 -7.57 -26.44 -11.19
CA LEU A 333 -9.02 -26.67 -11.12
C LEU A 333 -9.44 -27.91 -10.33
N LYS A 334 -8.56 -28.91 -10.18
CA LYS A 334 -8.80 -30.05 -9.27
C LYS A 334 -8.73 -29.64 -7.80
N VAL A 335 -7.81 -28.74 -7.48
CA VAL A 335 -7.64 -28.21 -6.12
C VAL A 335 -8.76 -27.24 -5.77
N ASP A 336 -9.06 -26.30 -6.68
CA ASP A 336 -10.16 -25.37 -6.54
C ASP A 336 -10.99 -25.33 -7.84
N LYS A 337 -12.17 -25.95 -7.77
CA LYS A 337 -13.12 -26.01 -8.89
C LYS A 337 -13.69 -24.65 -9.28
N ASN A 338 -13.59 -23.65 -8.40
CA ASN A 338 -14.08 -22.28 -8.61
C ASN A 338 -12.94 -21.31 -8.93
N ASN A 339 -11.77 -21.81 -9.35
CA ASN A 339 -10.66 -20.96 -9.74
C ASN A 339 -10.93 -20.30 -11.12
N SER A 340 -11.54 -19.11 -11.09
CA SER A 340 -11.90 -18.36 -12.30
C SER A 340 -10.69 -17.93 -13.13
N TYR A 341 -9.53 -17.72 -12.52
CA TYR A 341 -8.27 -17.43 -13.23
C TYR A 341 -7.77 -18.63 -14.03
N ALA A 342 -7.80 -19.83 -13.44
CA ALA A 342 -7.47 -21.07 -14.13
C ALA A 342 -8.45 -21.35 -15.29
N MET A 343 -9.75 -21.09 -15.08
CA MET A 343 -10.76 -21.20 -16.13
C MET A 343 -10.48 -20.25 -17.29
N LYS A 344 -10.21 -18.96 -17.01
CA LYS A 344 -9.87 -17.96 -18.03
C LYS A 344 -8.63 -18.39 -18.82
N ASN A 345 -7.54 -18.74 -18.15
CA ASN A 345 -6.31 -19.15 -18.82
C ASN A 345 -6.51 -20.43 -19.65
N LEU A 346 -7.25 -21.42 -19.15
CA LEU A 346 -7.56 -22.62 -19.92
C LEU A 346 -8.47 -22.32 -21.12
N GLY A 347 -9.40 -21.37 -20.95
CA GLY A 347 -10.24 -20.84 -22.01
C GLY A 347 -9.42 -20.19 -23.12
N ILE A 348 -8.41 -19.39 -22.78
CA ILE A 348 -7.46 -18.79 -23.75
C ILE A 348 -6.76 -19.88 -24.56
N ILE A 349 -6.22 -20.92 -23.90
CA ILE A 349 -5.56 -22.02 -24.62
C ILE A 349 -6.53 -22.71 -25.58
N TYR A 350 -7.77 -22.97 -25.15
CA TYR A 350 -8.77 -23.60 -26.00
C TYR A 350 -9.26 -22.70 -27.13
N LEU A 351 -9.31 -21.39 -26.91
CA LEU A 351 -9.62 -20.42 -27.96
C LEU A 351 -8.55 -20.44 -29.04
N ASP A 352 -7.28 -20.40 -28.65
CA ASP A 352 -6.12 -20.42 -29.56
C ASP A 352 -5.99 -21.78 -30.29
N GLN A 353 -6.51 -22.86 -29.70
CA GLN A 353 -6.63 -24.18 -30.34
C GLN A 353 -7.93 -24.36 -31.15
N HIS A 354 -8.70 -23.29 -31.40
CA HIS A 354 -10.00 -23.30 -32.10
C HIS A 354 -11.07 -24.21 -31.48
N LYS A 355 -10.93 -24.55 -30.19
CA LYS A 355 -11.92 -25.32 -29.40
C LYS A 355 -12.94 -24.35 -28.78
N TYR A 356 -13.59 -23.57 -29.64
CA TYR A 356 -14.45 -22.43 -29.29
C TYR A 356 -15.53 -22.75 -28.25
N LYS A 357 -16.25 -23.87 -28.40
CA LYS A 357 -17.27 -24.29 -27.43
C LYS A 357 -16.72 -24.43 -26.01
N LYS A 358 -15.57 -25.09 -25.86
CA LYS A 358 -14.93 -25.30 -24.55
C LYS A 358 -14.42 -23.97 -23.97
N ALA A 359 -13.88 -23.10 -24.81
CA ALA A 359 -13.43 -21.78 -24.41
C ALA A 359 -14.61 -20.91 -23.91
N CYS A 360 -15.71 -20.87 -24.67
CA CYS A 360 -16.93 -20.13 -24.33
C CYS A 360 -17.52 -20.59 -23.00
N GLU A 361 -17.60 -21.92 -22.77
CA GLU A 361 -18.04 -22.49 -21.49
C GLU A 361 -17.17 -22.02 -20.32
N LEU A 362 -15.83 -22.13 -20.44
CA LEU A 362 -14.90 -21.71 -19.39
C LEU A 362 -14.95 -20.20 -19.11
N PHE A 363 -15.03 -19.36 -20.15
CA PHE A 363 -15.10 -17.91 -19.98
C PHE A 363 -16.41 -17.47 -19.33
N ARG A 364 -17.54 -18.13 -19.66
CA ARG A 364 -18.82 -17.87 -18.97
C ARG A 364 -18.76 -18.26 -17.50
N SER A 365 -18.20 -19.42 -17.16
CA SER A 365 -18.00 -19.81 -15.76
C SER A 365 -17.08 -18.85 -15.01
N ALA A 366 -15.99 -18.38 -15.63
CA ALA A 366 -15.14 -17.34 -15.04
C ALA A 366 -15.92 -16.04 -14.78
N ASN A 367 -16.80 -15.65 -15.71
CA ASN A 367 -17.63 -14.46 -15.57
C ASN A 367 -18.69 -14.60 -14.45
N GLU A 368 -19.32 -15.76 -14.31
CA GLU A 368 -20.25 -16.08 -13.20
C GLU A 368 -19.55 -15.98 -11.83
N LEU A 369 -18.27 -16.33 -11.80
CA LEU A 369 -17.39 -16.19 -10.63
C LEU A 369 -16.79 -14.77 -10.49
N LYS A 370 -17.35 -13.80 -11.23
CA LYS A 370 -16.99 -12.37 -11.17
C LYS A 370 -15.51 -12.09 -11.46
N TYR A 371 -14.89 -12.85 -12.37
CA TYR A 371 -13.48 -12.69 -12.77
C TYR A 371 -13.04 -11.23 -12.93
N SER A 372 -13.74 -10.45 -13.76
CA SER A 372 -13.36 -9.05 -14.03
C SER A 372 -13.38 -8.17 -12.79
N LEU A 373 -14.29 -8.42 -11.84
CA LEU A 373 -14.31 -7.70 -10.58
C LEU A 373 -13.19 -8.15 -9.63
N VAL A 374 -12.87 -9.45 -9.61
CA VAL A 374 -11.85 -10.03 -8.72
C VAL A 374 -10.44 -9.62 -9.12
N TYR A 375 -10.15 -9.57 -10.43
CA TYR A 375 -8.81 -9.26 -10.94
C TYR A 375 -8.65 -7.85 -11.49
N ASP A 376 -9.76 -7.10 -11.60
CA ASP A 376 -9.80 -5.77 -12.23
C ASP A 376 -9.15 -5.80 -13.63
N GLU A 377 -9.66 -6.74 -14.43
CA GLU A 377 -9.29 -7.03 -15.82
C GLU A 377 -10.54 -6.98 -16.72
N THR A 378 -10.44 -6.29 -17.85
CA THR A 378 -11.58 -5.95 -18.71
C THR A 378 -11.59 -6.71 -20.04
N ASP A 379 -10.73 -7.70 -20.22
CA ASP A 379 -10.57 -8.46 -21.46
C ASP A 379 -11.60 -9.61 -21.61
N LEU A 380 -12.12 -10.12 -20.49
CA LEU A 380 -13.02 -11.28 -20.48
C LEU A 380 -14.27 -11.14 -21.36
N PRO A 381 -14.99 -10.00 -21.42
CA PRO A 381 -16.14 -9.85 -22.32
C PRO A 381 -15.78 -10.06 -23.80
N SER A 382 -14.64 -9.53 -24.25
CA SER A 382 -14.15 -9.72 -25.64
C SER A 382 -13.79 -11.18 -25.90
N LEU A 383 -13.17 -11.85 -24.92
CA LEU A 383 -12.85 -13.28 -24.99
C LEU A 383 -14.12 -14.14 -25.09
N ILE A 384 -15.17 -13.81 -24.34
CA ILE A 384 -16.48 -14.48 -24.42
C ILE A 384 -17.08 -14.30 -25.81
N GLU A 385 -17.15 -13.07 -26.31
CA GLU A 385 -17.70 -12.79 -27.64
C GLU A 385 -16.98 -13.62 -28.71
N SER A 386 -15.65 -13.62 -28.66
CA SER A 386 -14.79 -14.31 -29.62
C SER A 386 -14.97 -15.82 -29.58
N ALA A 387 -14.97 -16.39 -28.38
CA ALA A 387 -15.14 -17.82 -28.20
C ALA A 387 -16.56 -18.30 -28.53
N CYS A 388 -17.59 -17.52 -28.21
CA CYS A 388 -18.97 -17.94 -28.41
C CYS A 388 -19.46 -17.69 -29.86
N ASN A 389 -18.83 -16.77 -30.59
CA ASN A 389 -19.16 -16.45 -31.98
C ASN A 389 -18.16 -17.03 -33.01
N ASN A 390 -17.15 -17.80 -32.57
CA ASN A 390 -16.08 -18.35 -33.39
C ASN A 390 -15.30 -17.27 -34.17
N THR A 391 -15.16 -16.08 -33.60
CA THR A 391 -14.41 -14.96 -34.19
C THR A 391 -13.03 -14.84 -33.57
N LYS A 392 -12.11 -14.17 -34.27
CA LYS A 392 -10.81 -13.86 -33.68
C LYS A 392 -10.99 -12.82 -32.58
N PRO A 393 -10.31 -12.98 -31.42
CA PRO A 393 -10.28 -11.97 -30.39
C PRO A 393 -9.79 -10.63 -30.94
N GLN A 394 -10.68 -9.64 -30.93
CA GLN A 394 -10.29 -8.23 -30.95
C GLN A 394 -9.91 -7.86 -29.52
N ILE A 395 -8.70 -8.25 -29.10
CA ILE A 395 -8.09 -7.69 -27.89
C ILE A 395 -7.43 -6.39 -28.36
N PRO A 396 -7.98 -5.22 -28.04
CA PRO A 396 -7.33 -3.97 -28.40
C PRO A 396 -5.96 -3.93 -27.68
N ASP A 397 -4.87 -3.74 -28.44
CA ASP A 397 -3.51 -3.57 -27.92
C ASP A 397 -3.39 -2.17 -27.30
N ILE A 398 -4.12 -1.95 -26.21
CA ILE A 398 -4.08 -0.69 -25.46
C ILE A 398 -2.87 -0.78 -24.54
N LYS A 399 -1.72 -0.33 -25.04
CA LYS A 399 -0.56 -0.10 -24.18
C LYS A 399 -0.87 1.06 -23.27
N LYS A 400 -0.95 0.79 -21.97
CA LYS A 400 -1.16 1.84 -20.97
C LYS A 400 0.03 2.81 -20.99
N PRO A 401 -0.23 4.11 -20.78
CA PRO A 401 0.82 5.08 -20.52
C PRO A 401 1.69 4.61 -19.35
N VAL A 402 3.01 4.73 -19.50
CA VAL A 402 4.00 4.39 -18.46
C VAL A 402 5.08 5.45 -18.40
N ILE A 403 5.85 5.47 -17.32
CA ILE A 403 6.99 6.37 -17.18
C ILE A 403 8.28 5.58 -17.01
N SER A 404 9.37 6.10 -17.60
CA SER A 404 10.68 5.46 -17.55
C SER A 404 11.83 6.47 -17.69
N PRO A 405 12.94 6.31 -16.94
CA PRO A 405 13.12 5.38 -15.82
C PRO A 405 12.30 5.83 -14.60
N ASN A 406 11.96 4.87 -13.72
CA ASN A 406 11.34 5.13 -12.42
C ASN A 406 11.80 4.05 -11.43
N PRO A 407 12.66 4.35 -10.43
CA PRO A 407 13.10 5.68 -10.00
C PRO A 407 13.87 6.49 -11.05
N VAL A 408 13.73 7.83 -10.99
CA VAL A 408 14.35 8.78 -11.93
C VAL A 408 15.43 9.61 -11.27
N SER A 409 16.52 9.90 -11.99
CA SER A 409 17.58 10.82 -11.54
C SER A 409 17.43 12.23 -12.12
N THR A 410 17.17 12.38 -13.43
CA THR A 410 17.16 13.69 -14.09
C THR A 410 16.00 13.87 -15.06
N ILE A 411 15.79 12.93 -15.97
CA ILE A 411 14.76 13.00 -17.00
C ILE A 411 13.87 11.77 -16.90
N VAL A 412 12.56 11.98 -16.83
CA VAL A 412 11.56 10.92 -16.96
C VAL A 412 10.85 11.09 -18.31
N SER A 413 10.69 9.98 -19.03
CA SER A 413 9.93 9.92 -20.29
C SER A 413 8.55 9.36 -20.01
N VAL A 414 7.54 9.89 -20.68
CA VAL A 414 6.17 9.34 -20.70
C VAL A 414 6.01 8.56 -21.99
N GLU A 415 5.89 7.25 -21.89
CA GLU A 415 5.76 6.34 -23.03
C GLU A 415 4.29 5.94 -23.24
N ASN A 416 3.94 5.53 -24.45
CA ASN A 416 2.57 5.20 -24.86
C ASN A 416 1.56 6.34 -24.61
N PHE A 417 2.02 7.59 -24.70
CA PHE A 417 1.23 8.80 -24.56
C PHE A 417 1.60 9.81 -25.66
N ASP A 418 0.80 10.85 -25.85
CA ASP A 418 1.14 11.94 -26.77
C ASP A 418 2.51 12.54 -26.42
N LEU A 419 3.29 12.97 -27.42
CA LEU A 419 4.59 13.63 -27.16
C LEU A 419 4.40 15.07 -26.66
N ASN A 420 3.27 15.68 -27.01
CA ASN A 420 2.91 17.03 -26.61
C ASN A 420 1.87 16.98 -25.48
N PHE A 421 2.26 17.37 -24.27
CA PHE A 421 1.36 17.42 -23.13
C PHE A 421 1.74 18.49 -22.11
N ASP A 422 0.76 18.93 -21.35
CA ASP A 422 0.97 19.72 -20.14
C ASP A 422 1.26 18.77 -18.97
N TYR A 423 2.16 19.15 -18.08
CA TYR A 423 2.45 18.36 -16.88
C TYR A 423 2.54 19.22 -15.62
N GLU A 424 2.21 18.59 -14.50
CA GLU A 424 2.34 19.15 -13.17
C GLU A 424 2.79 18.07 -12.19
N VAL A 425 3.83 18.39 -11.41
CA VAL A 425 4.40 17.52 -10.40
C VAL A 425 4.03 18.06 -9.03
N PHE A 426 3.49 17.18 -8.20
CA PHE A 426 3.07 17.49 -6.84
C PHE A 426 3.95 16.76 -5.84
N SER A 427 4.25 17.41 -4.71
CA SER A 427 4.80 16.74 -3.54
C SER A 427 3.78 15.75 -2.96
N PHE A 428 4.21 14.90 -2.04
CA PHE A 428 3.31 13.99 -1.31
C PHE A 428 2.21 14.71 -0.50
N GLU A 429 2.38 16.02 -0.25
CA GLU A 429 1.40 16.88 0.43
C GLU A 429 0.47 17.60 -0.58
N SER A 430 0.48 17.19 -1.85
CA SER A 430 -0.30 17.77 -2.94
C SER A 430 0.07 19.23 -3.26
N VAL A 431 1.28 19.67 -2.90
CA VAL A 431 1.79 21.00 -3.28
C VAL A 431 2.41 20.90 -4.67
N SER A 432 1.95 21.73 -5.61
CA SER A 432 2.57 21.87 -6.93
C SER A 432 4.00 22.39 -6.80
N VAL A 433 4.98 21.61 -7.27
CA VAL A 433 6.42 21.91 -7.15
C VAL A 433 7.11 22.13 -8.49
N LEU A 434 6.55 21.63 -9.58
CA LEU A 434 7.07 21.79 -10.94
C LEU A 434 5.92 21.68 -11.93
N LYS A 435 5.89 22.53 -12.95
CA LYS A 435 4.90 22.47 -14.04
C LYS A 435 5.51 22.93 -15.35
N GLY A 436 4.99 22.42 -16.45
CA GLY A 436 5.49 22.78 -17.77
C GLY A 436 4.72 22.13 -18.90
N LYS A 437 5.30 22.22 -20.10
CA LYS A 437 4.83 21.51 -21.29
C LYS A 437 5.97 20.66 -21.82
N SER A 438 5.68 19.42 -22.19
CA SER A 438 6.59 18.59 -22.97
C SER A 438 6.22 18.66 -24.44
N THR A 439 7.23 18.63 -25.32
CA THR A 439 7.04 18.53 -26.78
C THR A 439 7.69 17.29 -27.39
N ASP A 440 8.42 16.53 -26.58
CA ASP A 440 9.21 15.37 -26.98
C ASP A 440 8.95 14.15 -26.08
N GLY A 441 7.90 14.20 -25.26
CA GLY A 441 7.53 13.16 -24.32
C GLY A 441 8.37 13.10 -23.04
N LYS A 442 9.29 14.05 -22.82
CA LYS A 442 10.21 14.06 -21.68
C LYS A 442 9.96 15.19 -20.70
N ILE A 443 10.31 14.96 -19.44
CA ILE A 443 10.21 15.91 -18.34
C ILE A 443 11.53 15.95 -17.58
N ASP A 444 12.12 17.14 -17.47
CA ASP A 444 13.32 17.38 -16.64
C ASP A 444 12.89 17.61 -15.18
N VAL A 445 13.29 16.68 -14.32
CA VAL A 445 13.05 16.67 -12.86
C VAL A 445 14.34 16.89 -12.06
N SER A 446 15.43 17.33 -12.70
CA SER A 446 16.73 17.54 -12.06
C SER A 446 16.71 18.57 -10.93
N THR A 447 15.77 19.52 -10.97
CA THR A 447 15.59 20.55 -9.95
C THR A 447 14.85 20.05 -8.70
N LEU A 448 14.19 18.89 -8.78
CA LEU A 448 13.47 18.30 -7.65
C LEU A 448 14.45 17.66 -6.66
N ALA A 449 14.16 17.85 -5.37
CA ALA A 449 14.86 17.12 -4.32
C ALA A 449 14.52 15.63 -4.36
N SER A 450 15.44 14.78 -3.88
CA SER A 450 15.24 13.34 -3.66
C SER A 450 13.96 13.10 -2.83
N GLY A 451 12.99 12.35 -3.37
CA GLY A 451 11.66 12.22 -2.77
C GLY A 451 10.62 11.48 -3.62
N PHE A 452 9.45 11.26 -3.03
CA PHE A 452 8.26 10.78 -3.74
C PHE A 452 7.42 11.96 -4.26
N TYR A 453 6.96 11.84 -5.50
CA TYR A 453 6.13 12.83 -6.19
C TYR A 453 4.98 12.17 -6.95
N VAL A 454 3.92 12.96 -7.19
CA VAL A 454 2.82 12.59 -8.08
C VAL A 454 2.94 13.44 -9.33
N LEU A 455 3.09 12.79 -10.49
CA LEU A 455 3.15 13.45 -11.79
C LEU A 455 1.79 13.32 -12.47
N LYS A 456 1.16 14.45 -12.77
CA LYS A 456 -0.04 14.54 -13.61
C LYS A 456 0.37 14.99 -15.00
N VAL A 457 -0.07 14.28 -16.03
CA VAL A 457 0.09 14.69 -17.43
C VAL A 457 -1.27 14.82 -18.10
N VAL A 458 -1.41 15.81 -18.97
CA VAL A 458 -2.65 16.15 -19.68
C VAL A 458 -2.33 16.38 -21.15
N GLY A 459 -2.82 15.52 -22.03
CA GLY A 459 -2.59 15.57 -23.48
C GLY A 459 -3.88 15.20 -24.23
N GLY A 460 -4.21 15.93 -25.29
CA GLY A 460 -5.46 15.72 -26.03
C GLY A 460 -6.69 15.72 -25.10
N ASN A 461 -7.39 14.58 -25.03
CA ASN A 461 -8.54 14.35 -24.15
C ASN A 461 -8.25 13.36 -22.99
N SER A 462 -6.98 13.03 -22.74
CA SER A 462 -6.57 12.08 -21.69
C SER A 462 -5.81 12.78 -20.56
N THR A 463 -5.94 12.23 -19.36
CA THR A 463 -5.18 12.65 -18.18
C THR A 463 -4.67 11.41 -17.48
N GLU A 464 -3.36 11.37 -17.23
CA GLU A 464 -2.71 10.25 -16.57
C GLU A 464 -1.99 10.73 -15.31
N ILE A 465 -1.95 9.86 -14.31
CA ILE A 465 -1.31 10.14 -13.01
C ILE A 465 -0.29 9.05 -12.72
N PHE A 466 0.96 9.46 -12.56
CA PHE A 466 2.09 8.59 -12.27
C PHE A 466 2.66 8.86 -10.88
N ARG A 467 3.20 7.80 -10.28
CA ARG A 467 3.92 7.82 -9.01
C ARG A 467 5.41 7.86 -9.34
N VAL A 468 6.12 8.91 -8.94
CA VAL A 468 7.53 9.14 -9.31
C VAL A 468 8.39 9.07 -8.06
N ILE A 469 9.45 8.25 -8.09
CA ILE A 469 10.52 8.29 -7.10
C ILE A 469 11.71 9.02 -7.72
N LYS A 470 12.06 10.19 -7.17
CA LYS A 470 13.26 10.94 -7.51
C LYS A 470 14.40 10.51 -6.58
N GLU A 471 15.47 9.98 -7.14
CA GLU A 471 16.67 9.62 -6.38
C GLU A 471 17.52 10.84 -6.00
#